data_AF-A0A1S8CRD3-F1
#
_entry.id   AF-A0A1S8CRD3-F1
#
_cell.length_a   1.000
_cell.length_b   1.000
_cell.length_c   1.000
_cell.angle_alpha   90.00
_cell.angle_beta   90.00
_cell.angle_gamma   90.00
#
_symmetry.space_group_name_H-M   'P 1'
#
loop_
_entity.id
_entity.type
_entity.pdbx_description
1 polymer ?
#
loop_
_entity_poly.entity_id
_entity_poly.type
_entity_poly.pdbx_seq_one_letter_code
_entity_poly.pdbx_strand_id
1 'polypeptide(L)'
;MINILIFLISMLLPLLVIGMIQPKLFLKTGLSSRYQIIKFLFFTFYFTFFSSLCIQWMLASKPVTLSIMLITVALIIFVFCLPRWLYIFIKKMLSHKYSNLKIRDIDKMSGHNFEHFVAEMLNLSGYQNIKVTSGSGDNGVDILAELNGKTYAIQCKRYRKKISRDAVSDVVAGKIHYQCDVAMVITNSYLTTHALDFAKSVECLIIDRSGLEIILTKIFDNNCKKAFKGINHEIFNSRAYTLARLKSKKNPPD
;
A
#
# COMPACT_ATOMS: atom_id res chain seq x y z
N MET A 1 26.46 13.42 -43.26
CA MET A 1 27.09 14.35 -42.28
C MET A 1 26.06 15.17 -41.50
N ILE A 2 25.11 15.87 -42.15
CA ILE A 2 24.12 16.73 -41.48
C ILE A 2 23.28 15.98 -40.42
N ASN A 3 22.79 14.77 -40.72
CA ASN A 3 21.97 13.99 -39.79
C ASN A 3 22.72 13.55 -38.51
N ILE A 4 24.02 13.30 -38.62
CA ILE A 4 24.87 12.92 -37.47
C ILE A 4 25.09 14.14 -36.58
N LEU A 5 25.28 15.33 -37.17
CA LEU A 5 25.44 16.57 -36.41
C LEU A 5 24.15 16.93 -35.65
N ILE A 6 22.99 16.79 -36.28
CA ILE A 6 21.68 17.02 -35.65
C ILE A 6 21.45 16.01 -34.50
N PHE A 7 21.88 14.74 -34.67
CA PHE A 7 21.81 13.73 -33.60
C PHE A 7 22.58 14.17 -32.35
N LEU A 8 23.84 14.54 -32.55
CA LEU A 8 24.75 14.90 -31.47
C LEU A 8 24.24 16.14 -30.74
N ILE A 9 23.73 17.13 -31.47
CA ILE A 9 23.11 18.33 -30.89
C ILE A 9 21.86 17.96 -30.08
N SER A 10 20.99 17.06 -30.58
CA SER A 10 19.78 16.63 -29.86
C SER A 10 20.06 15.82 -28.59
N MET A 11 21.20 15.12 -28.51
CA MET A 11 21.64 14.41 -27.30
C MET A 11 22.29 15.34 -26.28
N LEU A 12 22.99 16.38 -26.73
CA LEU A 12 23.73 17.29 -25.86
C LEU A 12 22.84 18.40 -25.27
N LEU A 13 21.79 18.83 -25.99
CA LEU A 13 20.90 19.91 -25.55
C LEU A 13 20.18 19.61 -24.22
N PRO A 14 19.61 18.40 -23.99
CA PRO A 14 18.99 18.05 -22.71
C PRO A 14 19.99 18.04 -21.56
N LEU A 15 21.23 17.56 -21.79
CA LEU A 15 22.29 17.54 -20.78
C LEU A 15 22.70 18.96 -20.35
N LEU A 16 22.79 19.90 -21.31
CA LEU A 16 23.04 21.31 -21.05
C LEU A 16 21.92 21.97 -20.24
N VAL A 17 20.67 21.75 -20.64
CA VAL A 17 19.49 22.29 -19.93
C VAL A 17 19.40 21.75 -18.51
N ILE A 18 19.67 20.46 -18.32
CA ILE A 18 19.74 19.82 -16.99
C ILE A 18 20.89 20.45 -16.18
N GLY A 19 22.09 20.59 -16.75
CA GLY A 19 23.24 21.21 -16.07
C GLY A 19 22.99 22.65 -15.60
N MET A 20 22.22 23.44 -16.36
CA MET A 20 21.90 24.83 -16.02
C MET A 20 20.85 24.97 -14.90
N ILE A 21 19.87 24.07 -14.83
CA ILE A 21 18.76 24.14 -13.86
C ILE A 21 19.18 23.61 -12.47
N GLN A 22 20.12 22.66 -12.42
CA GLN A 22 20.29 21.77 -11.28
C GLN A 22 20.99 22.33 -10.02
N PRO A 23 22.07 23.14 -10.07
CA PRO A 23 22.83 23.40 -8.84
C PRO A 23 22.02 24.18 -7.80
N LYS A 24 21.12 25.08 -8.23
CA LYS A 24 20.30 25.90 -7.31
C LYS A 24 19.08 25.18 -6.73
N LEU A 25 18.51 24.20 -7.45
CA LEU A 25 17.29 23.48 -7.03
C LEU A 25 17.62 22.23 -6.17
N PHE A 26 18.73 21.55 -6.47
CA PHE A 26 19.15 20.32 -5.79
C PHE A 26 19.68 20.57 -4.37
N LEU A 27 20.36 21.71 -4.16
CA LEU A 27 20.91 22.09 -2.85
C LEU A 27 19.82 22.48 -1.82
N LYS A 28 18.61 22.86 -2.27
CA LYS A 28 17.55 23.42 -1.42
C LYS A 28 16.49 22.40 -0.96
N THR A 29 16.62 21.11 -1.32
CA THR A 29 15.56 20.10 -1.13
C THR A 29 16.03 18.85 -0.38
N GLY A 30 15.11 18.21 0.37
CA GLY A 30 15.36 17.02 1.20
C GLY A 30 15.52 15.72 0.40
N LEU A 31 16.01 14.66 1.06
CA LEU A 31 16.46 13.39 0.43
C LEU A 31 15.40 12.72 -0.47
N SER A 32 14.14 12.70 -0.03
CA SER A 32 13.00 12.15 -0.81
C SER A 32 12.72 12.97 -2.08
N SER A 33 12.85 14.30 -2.01
CA SER A 33 12.67 15.20 -3.15
C SER A 33 13.80 15.06 -4.17
N ARG A 34 15.04 14.83 -3.73
CA ARG A 34 16.20 14.59 -4.62
C ARG A 34 16.01 13.36 -5.49
N TYR A 35 15.48 12.27 -4.92
CA TYR A 35 15.19 11.05 -5.68
C TYR A 35 14.11 11.25 -6.75
N GLN A 36 13.05 12.01 -6.45
CA GLN A 36 12.00 12.32 -7.42
C GLN A 36 12.54 13.19 -8.58
N ILE A 37 13.41 14.14 -8.27
CA ILE A 37 14.09 14.96 -9.28
C ILE A 37 14.97 14.06 -10.16
N ILE A 38 15.82 13.22 -9.56
CA ILE A 38 16.67 12.29 -10.30
C ILE A 38 15.85 11.38 -11.22
N LYS A 39 14.75 10.80 -10.72
CA LYS A 39 13.82 10.00 -11.53
C LYS A 39 13.25 10.75 -12.73
N PHE A 40 12.82 11.99 -12.51
CA PHE A 40 12.28 12.84 -13.59
C PHE A 40 13.35 13.17 -14.63
N LEU A 41 14.59 13.43 -14.20
CA LEU A 41 15.72 13.67 -15.10
C LEU A 41 16.03 12.45 -15.97
N PHE A 42 16.14 11.27 -15.37
CA PHE A 42 16.34 10.03 -16.14
C PHE A 42 15.19 9.80 -17.13
N PHE A 43 13.95 10.04 -16.72
CA PHE A 43 12.79 9.90 -17.60
C PHE A 43 12.84 10.85 -18.80
N THR A 44 13.11 12.14 -18.57
CA THR A 44 13.21 13.15 -19.66
C THR A 44 14.36 12.85 -20.61
N PHE A 45 15.52 12.47 -20.09
CA PHE A 45 16.67 12.04 -20.91
C PHE A 45 16.30 10.85 -21.80
N TYR A 46 15.74 9.79 -21.21
CA TYR A 46 15.34 8.60 -21.94
C TYR A 46 14.30 8.93 -23.01
N PHE A 47 13.28 9.72 -22.68
CA PHE A 47 12.25 10.14 -23.64
C PHE A 47 12.85 10.91 -24.84
N THR A 48 13.77 11.84 -24.59
CA THR A 48 14.43 12.61 -25.66
C THR A 48 15.37 11.75 -26.52
N PHE A 49 16.10 10.81 -25.90
CA PHE A 49 16.99 9.91 -26.62
C PHE A 49 16.23 8.96 -27.54
N PHE A 50 15.18 8.31 -27.03
CA PHE A 50 14.39 7.37 -27.82
C PHE A 50 13.54 8.05 -28.90
N SER A 51 13.03 9.26 -28.66
CA SER A 51 12.32 10.02 -29.69
C SER A 51 13.24 10.50 -30.82
N SER A 52 14.47 10.93 -30.51
CA SER A 52 15.49 11.29 -31.51
C SER A 52 15.91 10.08 -32.35
N LEU A 53 16.16 8.94 -31.70
CA LEU A 53 16.48 7.68 -32.40
C LEU A 53 15.33 7.23 -33.32
N CYS A 54 14.08 7.37 -32.86
CA CYS A 54 12.88 7.06 -33.63
C CYS A 54 12.77 7.94 -34.90
N ILE A 55 12.98 9.25 -34.78
CA ILE A 55 12.90 10.19 -35.92
C ILE A 55 13.97 9.86 -36.97
N GLN A 56 15.18 9.55 -36.53
CA GLN A 56 16.27 9.17 -37.44
C GLN A 56 16.02 7.86 -38.16
N TRP A 57 15.40 6.91 -37.48
CA TRP A 57 15.02 5.63 -38.06
C TRP A 57 13.86 5.78 -39.05
N MET A 58 12.86 6.62 -38.74
CA MET A 58 11.72 6.95 -39.61
C MET A 58 12.14 7.58 -40.94
N LEU A 59 13.18 8.42 -40.95
CA LEU A 59 13.70 9.05 -42.17
C LEU A 59 14.46 8.06 -43.08
N ALA A 60 14.84 6.88 -42.56
CA ALA A 60 15.65 5.90 -43.26
C ALA A 60 14.87 4.67 -43.77
N SER A 61 13.55 4.58 -43.57
CA SER A 61 12.89 3.28 -43.49
C SER A 61 12.09 2.77 -44.71
N LYS A 62 12.32 1.48 -45.03
CA LYS A 62 11.50 0.59 -45.89
C LYS A 62 10.35 -0.03 -45.07
N PRO A 63 9.23 -0.51 -45.66
CA PRO A 63 8.01 -0.93 -44.92
C PRO A 63 8.21 -1.93 -43.76
N VAL A 64 9.27 -2.76 -43.79
CA VAL A 64 9.60 -3.75 -42.74
C VAL A 64 9.91 -3.12 -41.38
N THR A 65 10.40 -1.88 -41.34
CA THR A 65 10.78 -1.20 -40.09
C THR A 65 9.57 -0.68 -39.30
N LEU A 66 8.50 -0.28 -39.99
CA LEU A 66 7.27 0.19 -39.37
C LEU A 66 6.61 -0.93 -38.54
N SER A 67 6.65 -2.16 -39.07
CA SER A 67 6.17 -3.37 -38.41
C SER A 67 6.90 -3.61 -37.07
N ILE A 68 8.23 -3.48 -37.07
CA ILE A 68 9.07 -3.67 -35.88
C ILE A 68 8.77 -2.60 -34.82
N MET A 69 8.60 -1.33 -35.23
CA MET A 69 8.25 -0.24 -34.31
C MET A 69 6.92 -0.50 -33.60
N LEU A 70 5.89 -0.90 -34.33
CA LEU A 70 4.58 -1.21 -33.75
C LEU A 70 4.65 -2.35 -32.73
N ILE A 71 5.44 -3.39 -33.02
CA ILE A 71 5.64 -4.51 -32.10
C ILE A 71 6.34 -4.04 -30.82
N THR A 72 7.39 -3.23 -30.92
CA THR A 72 8.12 -2.73 -29.73
C THR A 72 7.25 -1.85 -28.84
N VAL A 73 6.44 -0.96 -29.41
CA VAL A 73 5.49 -0.12 -28.66
C VAL A 73 4.40 -0.97 -28.01
N ALA A 74 3.85 -1.94 -28.74
CA ALA A 74 2.88 -2.88 -28.20
C ALA A 74 3.46 -3.67 -27.01
N LEU A 75 4.72 -4.08 -27.09
CA LEU A 75 5.41 -4.82 -26.04
C LEU A 75 5.67 -3.95 -24.80
N ILE A 76 6.01 -2.67 -24.98
CA ILE A 76 6.13 -1.70 -23.87
C ILE A 76 4.76 -1.51 -23.19
N ILE A 77 3.69 -1.30 -23.96
CA ILE A 77 2.33 -1.18 -23.40
C ILE A 77 1.94 -2.47 -22.67
N PHE A 78 2.24 -3.63 -23.24
CA PHE A 78 1.99 -4.92 -22.62
C PHE A 78 2.70 -5.03 -21.27
N VAL A 79 4.01 -4.73 -21.20
CA VAL A 79 4.82 -4.87 -19.98
C VAL A 79 4.44 -3.85 -18.90
N PHE A 80 4.10 -2.61 -19.26
CA PHE A 80 3.84 -1.56 -18.26
C PHE A 80 2.35 -1.34 -17.95
N CYS A 81 1.47 -1.46 -18.95
CA CYS A 81 0.05 -1.17 -18.78
C CYS A 81 -0.73 -2.41 -18.34
N LEU A 82 -0.42 -3.62 -18.84
CA LEU A 82 -1.22 -4.80 -18.48
C LEU A 82 -1.07 -5.22 -17.02
N PRO A 83 0.12 -5.26 -16.37
CA PRO A 83 0.18 -5.64 -14.96
C PRO A 83 -0.59 -4.66 -14.08
N ARG A 84 -0.52 -3.37 -14.40
CA ARG A 84 -1.27 -2.32 -13.70
C ARG A 84 -2.76 -2.45 -13.94
N TRP A 85 -3.19 -2.72 -15.18
CA TRP A 85 -4.59 -2.94 -15.52
C TRP A 85 -5.14 -4.21 -14.86
N LEU A 86 -4.39 -5.31 -14.92
CA LEU A 86 -4.71 -6.58 -14.28
C LEU A 86 -4.79 -6.44 -12.75
N TYR A 87 -3.87 -5.73 -12.13
CA TYR A 87 -3.93 -5.39 -10.69
C TYR A 87 -5.21 -4.63 -10.35
N ILE A 88 -5.57 -3.60 -11.14
CA ILE A 88 -6.81 -2.84 -10.94
C ILE A 88 -8.04 -3.74 -11.15
N PHE A 89 -8.01 -4.60 -12.16
CA PHE A 89 -9.10 -5.51 -12.51
C PHE A 89 -9.34 -6.56 -11.42
N ILE A 90 -8.29 -7.26 -10.98
CA ILE A 90 -8.35 -8.22 -9.87
C ILE A 90 -8.86 -7.53 -8.61
N LYS A 91 -8.31 -6.36 -8.27
CA LYS A 91 -8.76 -5.58 -7.11
C LYS A 91 -10.25 -5.22 -7.18
N LYS A 92 -10.76 -4.88 -8.38
CA LYS A 92 -12.17 -4.58 -8.60
C LYS A 92 -13.06 -5.82 -8.44
N MET A 93 -12.64 -6.97 -8.96
CA MET A 93 -13.37 -8.23 -8.78
C MET A 93 -13.44 -8.66 -7.31
N LEU A 94 -12.32 -8.57 -6.59
CA LEU A 94 -12.27 -8.89 -5.16
C LEU A 94 -13.14 -7.93 -4.35
N SER A 95 -13.04 -6.62 -4.60
CA SER A 95 -13.91 -5.64 -3.94
C SER A 95 -15.40 -5.93 -4.10
N HIS A 96 -15.82 -6.52 -5.24
CA HIS A 96 -17.22 -6.88 -5.48
C HIS A 96 -17.66 -8.10 -4.67
N LYS A 97 -16.77 -9.06 -4.45
CA LYS A 97 -17.02 -10.21 -3.55
C LYS A 97 -17.31 -9.75 -2.13
N TYR A 98 -16.60 -8.71 -1.66
CA TYR A 98 -16.77 -8.18 -0.31
C TYR A 98 -17.89 -7.13 -0.21
N SER A 99 -18.37 -6.53 -1.31
CA SER A 99 -19.20 -5.30 -1.30
C SER A 99 -20.50 -5.37 -0.50
N ASN A 100 -21.01 -6.58 -0.22
CA ASN A 100 -22.25 -6.80 0.52
C ASN A 100 -22.01 -7.43 1.90
N LEU A 101 -20.75 -7.66 2.31
CA LEU A 101 -20.45 -8.29 3.59
C LEU A 101 -20.75 -7.35 4.75
N LYS A 102 -21.64 -7.80 5.62
CA LYS A 102 -21.95 -7.13 6.88
C LYS A 102 -21.07 -7.73 7.98
N ILE A 103 -20.88 -6.98 9.07
CA ILE A 103 -20.17 -7.47 10.26
C ILE A 103 -20.76 -8.80 10.80
N ARG A 104 -22.07 -9.03 10.59
CA ARG A 104 -22.77 -10.27 10.96
C ARG A 104 -22.31 -11.49 10.16
N ASP A 105 -21.83 -11.29 8.94
CA ASP A 105 -21.31 -12.36 8.10
C ASP A 105 -19.91 -12.76 8.56
N ILE A 106 -19.12 -11.78 9.02
CA ILE A 106 -17.83 -12.00 9.68
C ILE A 106 -18.00 -12.80 10.98
N ASP A 107 -19.03 -12.51 11.76
CA ASP A 107 -19.32 -13.22 13.01
C ASP A 107 -19.56 -14.74 12.80
N LYS A 108 -19.98 -15.14 11.59
CA LYS A 108 -20.23 -16.53 11.19
C LYS A 108 -19.01 -17.25 10.58
N MET A 109 -17.92 -16.53 10.29
CA MET A 109 -16.72 -17.14 9.73
C MET A 109 -16.03 -18.06 10.75
N SER A 110 -15.30 -19.07 10.27
CA SER A 110 -14.31 -19.78 11.09
C SER A 110 -13.13 -18.86 11.40
N GLY A 111 -12.29 -19.21 12.40
CA GLY A 111 -11.07 -18.47 12.70
C GLY A 111 -10.15 -18.35 11.48
N HIS A 112 -9.92 -19.47 10.80
CA HIS A 112 -9.10 -19.50 9.58
C HIS A 112 -9.67 -18.66 8.43
N ASN A 113 -10.99 -18.72 8.20
CA ASN A 113 -11.61 -17.89 7.17
C ASN A 113 -11.52 -16.40 7.52
N PHE A 114 -11.55 -16.07 8.82
CA PHE A 114 -11.35 -14.70 9.29
C PHE A 114 -9.93 -14.20 9.03
N GLU A 115 -8.90 -15.03 9.23
CA GLU A 115 -7.51 -14.69 8.90
C GLU A 115 -7.34 -14.37 7.41
N HIS A 116 -7.86 -15.24 6.52
CA HIS A 116 -7.82 -14.99 5.07
C HIS A 116 -8.61 -13.75 4.66
N PHE A 117 -9.78 -13.54 5.26
CA PHE A 117 -10.55 -12.32 5.07
C PHE A 117 -9.75 -11.07 5.46
N VAL A 118 -9.07 -11.11 6.61
CA VAL A 118 -8.25 -10.00 7.09
C VAL A 118 -7.06 -9.77 6.16
N ALA A 119 -6.38 -10.83 5.70
CA ALA A 119 -5.29 -10.73 4.73
C ALA A 119 -5.74 -10.07 3.42
N GLU A 120 -6.91 -10.44 2.92
CA GLU A 120 -7.46 -9.83 1.70
C GLU A 120 -7.87 -8.37 1.93
N MET A 121 -8.48 -8.07 3.08
CA MET A 121 -8.81 -6.71 3.49
C MET A 121 -7.55 -5.83 3.58
N LEU A 122 -6.45 -6.32 4.14
CA LEU A 122 -5.16 -5.64 4.18
C LEU A 122 -4.61 -5.39 2.77
N ASN A 123 -4.71 -6.37 1.87
CA ASN A 123 -4.31 -6.22 0.46
C ASN A 123 -5.11 -5.10 -0.24
N LEU A 124 -6.43 -5.10 -0.06
CA LEU A 124 -7.31 -4.06 -0.58
C LEU A 124 -6.95 -2.69 0.01
N SER A 125 -6.48 -2.66 1.25
CA SER A 125 -6.02 -1.49 1.99
C SER A 125 -4.63 -0.98 1.59
N GLY A 126 -3.92 -1.69 0.70
CA GLY A 126 -2.63 -1.27 0.16
C GLY A 126 -1.41 -1.82 0.89
N TYR A 127 -1.61 -2.77 1.81
CA TYR A 127 -0.52 -3.58 2.33
C TYR A 127 0.02 -4.49 1.21
N GLN A 128 1.30 -4.82 1.32
CA GLN A 128 2.08 -5.62 0.38
C GLN A 128 2.73 -6.77 1.13
N ASN A 129 3.29 -7.74 0.39
CA ASN A 129 4.02 -8.88 0.97
C ASN A 129 3.23 -9.62 2.06
N ILE A 130 1.92 -9.78 1.84
CA ILE A 130 1.01 -10.37 2.82
C ILE A 130 1.18 -11.89 2.84
N LYS A 131 1.43 -12.43 4.03
CA LYS A 131 1.59 -13.87 4.27
C LYS A 131 0.75 -14.27 5.48
N VAL A 132 -0.20 -15.17 5.26
CA VAL A 132 -0.91 -15.87 6.35
C VAL A 132 0.01 -16.99 6.85
N THR A 133 0.24 -17.06 8.16
CA THR A 133 1.06 -18.10 8.78
C THR A 133 0.25 -19.38 8.93
N SER A 134 0.93 -20.52 9.04
CA SER A 134 0.27 -21.79 9.34
C SER A 134 -0.12 -21.82 10.81
N GLY A 135 -1.40 -22.06 11.10
CA GLY A 135 -2.00 -21.97 12.45
C GLY A 135 -1.50 -22.93 13.53
N SER A 136 -0.34 -23.57 13.37
CA SER A 136 0.37 -24.28 14.44
C SER A 136 1.80 -23.76 14.56
N GLY A 137 2.19 -23.35 15.77
CA GLY A 137 3.55 -22.83 16.05
C GLY A 137 3.82 -21.42 15.51
N ASP A 138 2.77 -20.68 15.21
CA ASP A 138 2.75 -19.31 14.68
C ASP A 138 3.20 -18.24 15.69
N ASN A 139 3.50 -18.63 16.93
CA ASN A 139 4.00 -17.74 17.99
C ASN A 139 3.12 -16.49 18.20
N GLY A 140 1.81 -16.63 17.98
CA GLY A 140 0.87 -15.53 18.16
C GLY A 140 0.78 -14.52 17.01
N VAL A 141 1.18 -14.91 15.79
CA VAL A 141 1.08 -14.06 14.58
C VAL A 141 0.42 -14.83 13.47
N ASP A 142 -0.77 -14.43 13.08
CA ASP A 142 -1.53 -15.09 12.01
C ASP A 142 -1.19 -14.52 10.63
N ILE A 143 -0.78 -13.24 10.56
CA ILE A 143 -0.48 -12.55 9.31
C ILE A 143 0.76 -11.68 9.46
N LEU A 144 1.64 -11.77 8.46
CA LEU A 144 2.74 -10.84 8.23
C LEU A 144 2.40 -9.96 7.02
N ALA A 145 2.67 -8.66 7.12
CA ALA A 145 2.40 -7.72 6.02
C ALA A 145 3.36 -6.53 6.03
N GLU A 146 3.44 -5.83 4.91
CA GLU A 146 4.27 -4.62 4.77
C GLU A 146 3.43 -3.43 4.30
N LEU A 147 3.67 -2.25 4.86
CA LEU A 147 3.04 -1.01 4.41
C LEU A 147 4.00 0.15 4.61
N ASN A 148 4.25 0.91 3.54
CA ASN A 148 5.13 2.09 3.53
C ASN A 148 6.54 1.80 4.08
N GLY A 149 7.10 0.62 3.79
CA GLY A 149 8.43 0.20 4.26
C GLY A 149 8.48 -0.20 5.74
N LYS A 150 7.33 -0.35 6.40
CA LYS A 150 7.22 -0.94 7.74
C LYS A 150 6.61 -2.33 7.67
N THR A 151 7.12 -3.23 8.50
CA THR A 151 6.67 -4.61 8.64
C THR A 151 5.72 -4.76 9.83
N TYR A 152 4.69 -5.58 9.67
CA TYR A 152 3.60 -5.74 10.62
C TYR A 152 3.44 -7.22 10.98
N ALA A 153 3.43 -7.50 12.28
CA ALA A 153 2.98 -8.76 12.86
C ALA A 153 1.53 -8.58 13.34
N ILE A 154 0.62 -9.40 12.81
CA ILE A 154 -0.81 -9.21 12.99
C ILE A 154 -1.43 -10.49 13.56
N GLN A 155 -2.13 -10.37 14.69
CA GLN A 155 -2.95 -11.42 15.26
C GLN A 155 -4.43 -11.13 14.98
N CYS A 156 -5.10 -12.10 14.40
CA CYS A 156 -6.54 -12.13 14.18
C CYS A 156 -7.22 -12.90 15.33
N LYS A 157 -8.26 -12.32 15.92
CA LYS A 157 -9.09 -13.03 16.91
C LYS A 157 -10.56 -12.87 16.56
N ARG A 158 -11.18 -13.95 16.09
CA ARG A 158 -12.63 -14.00 15.88
C ARG A 158 -13.33 -14.67 17.07
N TYR A 159 -13.97 -13.87 17.93
CA TYR A 159 -14.57 -14.32 19.21
C TYR A 159 -15.95 -13.71 19.43
N ARG A 160 -16.75 -14.35 20.29
CA ARG A 160 -18.02 -13.79 20.80
C ARG A 160 -17.85 -12.93 22.05
N LYS A 161 -16.79 -13.18 22.82
CA LYS A 161 -16.48 -12.46 24.07
C LYS A 161 -15.42 -11.40 23.82
N LYS A 162 -15.21 -10.54 24.81
CA LYS A 162 -14.11 -9.56 24.78
C LYS A 162 -12.76 -10.27 24.79
N ILE A 163 -11.79 -9.68 24.10
CA ILE A 163 -10.42 -10.20 24.00
C ILE A 163 -9.63 -9.82 25.25
N SER A 164 -8.94 -10.82 25.83
CA SER A 164 -8.07 -10.65 27.00
C SER A 164 -6.74 -10.00 26.62
N ARG A 165 -5.89 -9.77 27.62
CA ARG A 165 -4.53 -9.23 27.44
C ARG A 165 -3.63 -10.18 26.64
N ASP A 166 -3.92 -11.47 26.65
CA ASP A 166 -3.04 -12.51 26.11
C ASP A 166 -2.82 -12.31 24.61
N ALA A 167 -3.88 -12.02 23.84
CA ALA A 167 -3.76 -11.76 22.41
C ALA A 167 -2.84 -10.58 22.06
N VAL A 168 -2.73 -9.58 22.94
CA VAL A 168 -1.80 -8.45 22.78
C VAL A 168 -0.38 -8.88 23.12
N SER A 169 -0.22 -9.71 24.16
CA SER A 169 1.09 -10.21 24.60
C SER A 169 1.70 -11.14 23.55
N ASP A 170 0.87 -12.03 23.00
CA ASP A 170 1.22 -12.99 21.95
C ASP A 170 1.76 -12.27 20.71
N VAL A 171 1.02 -11.29 20.18
CA VAL A 171 1.46 -10.57 18.97
C VAL A 171 2.69 -9.68 19.22
N VAL A 172 2.88 -9.17 20.44
CA VAL A 172 4.09 -8.41 20.79
C VAL A 172 5.31 -9.33 20.83
N ALA A 173 5.19 -10.53 21.40
CA ALA A 173 6.24 -11.54 21.36
C ALA A 173 6.53 -11.98 19.92
N GLY A 174 5.46 -12.24 19.15
CA GLY A 174 5.53 -12.58 17.74
C GLY A 174 6.21 -11.51 16.88
N LYS A 175 5.89 -10.23 17.09
CA LYS A 175 6.58 -9.09 16.46
C LYS A 175 8.10 -9.19 16.64
N ILE A 176 8.57 -9.50 17.85
CA ILE A 176 10.00 -9.64 18.15
C ILE A 176 10.58 -10.85 17.41
N HIS A 177 9.90 -11.99 17.47
CA HIS A 177 10.33 -13.23 16.82
C HIS A 177 10.50 -13.06 15.30
N TYR A 178 9.54 -12.41 14.64
CA TYR A 178 9.56 -12.16 13.20
C TYR A 178 10.26 -10.85 12.81
N GLN A 179 10.90 -10.15 13.76
CA GLN A 179 11.61 -8.88 13.54
C GLN A 179 10.76 -7.81 12.83
N CYS A 180 9.48 -7.74 13.20
CA CYS A 180 8.55 -6.77 12.63
C CYS A 180 8.63 -5.42 13.37
N ASP A 181 8.30 -4.33 12.68
CA ASP A 181 8.29 -2.99 13.25
C ASP A 181 7.07 -2.76 14.16
N VAL A 182 5.90 -3.29 13.76
CA VAL A 182 4.61 -2.97 14.37
C VAL A 182 3.85 -4.24 14.73
N ALA A 183 3.25 -4.26 15.93
CA ALA A 183 2.33 -5.30 16.39
C ALA A 183 0.89 -4.81 16.21
N MET A 184 -0.01 -5.68 15.76
CA MET A 184 -1.41 -5.34 15.52
C MET A 184 -2.36 -6.48 15.89
N VAL A 185 -3.46 -6.16 16.57
CA VAL A 185 -4.57 -7.11 16.80
C VAL A 185 -5.79 -6.66 16.01
N ILE A 186 -6.38 -7.60 15.26
CA ILE A 186 -7.62 -7.40 14.51
C ILE A 186 -8.69 -8.37 15.03
N THR A 187 -9.86 -7.86 15.39
CA THR A 187 -10.94 -8.69 15.94
C THR A 187 -12.33 -8.22 15.52
N ASN A 188 -13.28 -9.15 15.41
CA ASN A 188 -14.71 -8.87 15.25
C ASN A 188 -15.39 -8.44 16.56
N SER A 189 -14.65 -8.48 17.68
CA SER A 189 -15.13 -8.18 19.04
C SER A 189 -14.45 -6.92 19.58
N TYR A 190 -14.50 -6.72 20.90
CA TYR A 190 -13.85 -5.63 21.61
C TYR A 190 -12.81 -6.17 22.59
N LEU A 191 -11.80 -5.38 22.91
CA LEU A 191 -10.86 -5.71 23.99
C LEU A 191 -11.47 -5.41 25.36
N THR A 192 -10.99 -6.10 26.40
CA THR A 192 -11.21 -5.68 27.79
C THR A 192 -10.49 -4.35 28.06
N THR A 193 -10.92 -3.61 29.08
CA THR A 193 -10.28 -2.33 29.46
C THR A 193 -8.81 -2.53 29.79
N HIS A 194 -8.48 -3.58 30.56
CA HIS A 194 -7.10 -3.95 30.86
C HIS A 194 -6.27 -4.29 29.62
N ALA A 195 -6.83 -5.04 28.66
CA ALA A 195 -6.13 -5.35 27.41
C ALA A 195 -5.89 -4.09 26.55
N LEU A 196 -6.85 -3.16 26.52
CA LEU A 196 -6.71 -1.91 25.79
C LEU A 196 -5.63 -1.02 26.42
N ASP A 197 -5.57 -0.92 27.75
CA ASP A 197 -4.55 -0.13 28.43
C ASP A 197 -3.16 -0.75 28.27
N PHE A 198 -3.06 -2.08 28.31
CA PHE A 198 -1.81 -2.77 27.99
C PHE A 198 -1.37 -2.56 26.54
N ALA A 199 -2.30 -2.64 25.58
CA ALA A 199 -2.01 -2.38 24.16
C ALA A 199 -1.42 -0.99 23.95
N LYS A 200 -1.91 0.03 24.67
CA LYS A 200 -1.34 1.38 24.63
C LYS A 200 0.09 1.42 25.18
N SER A 201 0.35 0.74 26.29
CA SER A 201 1.70 0.75 26.91
C SER A 201 2.77 0.07 26.05
N VAL A 202 2.38 -0.85 25.18
CA VAL A 202 3.30 -1.59 24.29
C VAL A 202 3.19 -1.14 22.83
N GLU A 203 2.46 -0.04 22.57
CA GLU A 203 2.23 0.53 21.24
C GLU A 203 1.68 -0.48 20.22
N CYS A 204 0.85 -1.42 20.68
CA CYS A 204 0.16 -2.37 19.81
C CYS A 204 -1.07 -1.72 19.17
N LEU A 205 -1.17 -1.81 17.84
CA LEU A 205 -2.32 -1.32 17.10
C LEU A 205 -3.53 -2.23 17.29
N ILE A 206 -4.72 -1.65 17.39
CA ILE A 206 -5.96 -2.40 17.61
C ILE A 206 -6.99 -2.01 16.56
N ILE A 207 -7.52 -2.99 15.84
CA ILE A 207 -8.73 -2.87 15.02
C ILE A 207 -9.80 -3.75 15.68
N ASP A 208 -10.66 -3.10 16.46
CA ASP A 208 -11.82 -3.75 17.07
C ASP A 208 -13.02 -3.74 16.11
N ARG A 209 -14.17 -4.25 16.58
CA ARG A 209 -15.40 -4.33 15.79
C ARG A 209 -15.77 -3.01 15.11
N SER A 210 -15.71 -1.89 15.83
CA SER A 210 -16.07 -0.57 15.28
C SER A 210 -15.07 -0.14 14.21
N GLY A 211 -13.78 -0.41 14.43
CA GLY A 211 -12.76 -0.20 13.41
C GLY A 211 -13.03 -1.02 12.14
N LEU A 212 -13.41 -2.29 12.30
CA LEU A 212 -13.72 -3.19 11.20
C LEU A 212 -14.95 -2.74 10.40
N GLU A 213 -16.02 -2.29 11.07
CA GLU A 213 -17.21 -1.73 10.41
C GLU A 213 -16.90 -0.47 9.58
N ILE A 214 -16.04 0.41 10.10
CA ILE A 214 -15.58 1.60 9.37
C ILE A 214 -14.76 1.20 8.14
N ILE A 215 -13.93 0.16 8.25
CA ILE A 215 -13.14 -0.33 7.12
C ILE A 215 -14.03 -0.93 6.04
N LEU A 216 -14.98 -1.80 6.44
CA LEU A 216 -15.94 -2.41 5.52
C LEU A 216 -16.72 -1.34 4.73
N THR A 217 -17.33 -0.38 5.42
CA THR A 217 -18.09 0.71 4.78
C THR A 217 -17.24 1.50 3.79
N LYS A 218 -15.98 1.82 4.14
CA LYS A 218 -15.06 2.55 3.26
C LYS A 218 -14.55 1.74 2.07
N ILE A 219 -14.46 0.42 2.18
CA ILE A 219 -14.16 -0.47 1.04
C ILE A 219 -15.33 -0.45 0.05
N PHE A 220 -16.57 -0.34 0.52
CA PHE A 220 -17.79 -0.44 -0.30
C PHE A 220 -18.10 0.80 -1.14
N ASP A 221 -17.69 2.00 -0.71
CA ASP A 221 -18.02 3.26 -1.39
C ASP A 221 -17.31 3.52 -2.74
N ASN A 222 -16.68 2.52 -3.38
CA ASN A 222 -15.91 2.64 -4.64
C ASN A 222 -14.78 3.72 -4.63
N ASN A 223 -14.57 4.42 -3.52
CA ASN A 223 -13.50 5.38 -3.25
C ASN A 223 -12.27 4.72 -2.61
N CYS A 224 -12.04 3.43 -2.90
CA CYS A 224 -10.97 2.58 -2.37
C CYS A 224 -9.55 3.20 -2.43
N LYS A 225 -9.29 4.13 -3.35
CA LYS A 225 -7.97 4.79 -3.48
C LYS A 225 -7.72 5.93 -2.48
N LYS A 226 -8.77 6.57 -1.94
CA LYS A 226 -8.64 7.69 -0.99
C LYS A 226 -8.85 7.26 0.46
N ALA A 227 -9.67 6.23 0.70
CA ALA A 227 -10.00 5.77 2.04
C ALA A 227 -8.77 5.39 2.87
N PHE A 228 -7.88 4.54 2.37
CA PHE A 228 -6.72 4.08 3.15
C PHE A 228 -5.52 5.03 3.16
N LYS A 229 -5.37 5.89 2.15
CA LYS A 229 -4.34 6.94 2.17
C LYS A 229 -4.64 8.01 3.23
N GLY A 230 -5.92 8.23 3.55
CA GLY A 230 -6.38 9.06 4.67
C GLY A 230 -6.44 8.33 6.01
N ILE A 231 -6.89 7.07 6.05
CA ILE A 231 -6.94 6.24 7.27
C ILE A 231 -5.54 5.93 7.83
N ASN A 232 -4.54 5.71 6.98
CA ASN A 232 -3.15 5.54 7.41
C ASN A 232 -2.50 6.83 7.96
N HIS A 233 -3.23 7.95 7.97
CA HIS A 233 -2.81 9.18 8.63
C HIS A 233 -3.79 9.58 9.76
N GLU A 234 -5.10 9.35 9.61
CA GLU A 234 -6.12 9.68 10.62
C GLU A 234 -6.39 8.58 11.66
N ILE A 235 -6.28 7.30 11.33
CA ILE A 235 -6.35 6.20 12.33
C ILE A 235 -4.96 5.91 12.90
N PHE A 236 -3.90 6.16 12.12
CA PHE A 236 -2.50 5.91 12.46
C PHE A 236 -1.78 7.05 13.22
N ASN A 237 -2.09 8.33 12.99
CA ASN A 237 -1.52 9.45 13.79
C ASN A 237 -2.48 10.02 14.81
N SER A 238 -3.76 9.67 14.76
CA SER A 238 -4.69 10.22 15.73
C SER A 238 -4.65 9.39 17.01
N ARG A 239 -4.08 10.05 18.02
CA ARG A 239 -4.68 10.05 19.36
C ARG A 239 -6.23 10.16 19.33
N ALA A 240 -6.88 10.55 18.23
CA ALA A 240 -8.31 10.77 18.09
C ALA A 240 -9.21 9.51 18.09
N TYR A 241 -8.79 8.31 17.67
CA TYR A 241 -9.68 7.13 17.84
C TYR A 241 -9.80 6.73 19.32
N THR A 242 -8.69 6.82 20.06
CA THR A 242 -8.67 6.62 21.52
C THR A 242 -9.30 7.81 22.28
N LEU A 243 -9.05 9.05 21.85
CA LEU A 243 -9.59 10.26 22.48
C LEU A 243 -11.07 10.52 22.17
N ALA A 244 -11.59 10.12 21.00
CA ALA A 244 -13.01 10.21 20.68
C ALA A 244 -13.83 9.31 21.61
N ARG A 245 -13.30 8.14 21.96
CA ARG A 245 -13.89 7.22 22.95
C ARG A 245 -13.71 7.68 24.41
N LEU A 246 -12.62 8.41 24.71
CA LEU A 246 -12.44 9.05 26.03
C LEU A 246 -13.33 10.29 26.21
N LYS A 247 -13.62 11.04 25.14
CA LYS A 247 -14.59 12.14 25.13
C LYS A 247 -16.04 11.64 25.18
N SER A 248 -16.37 10.54 24.49
CA SER A 248 -17.72 9.96 24.53
C SER A 248 -18.07 9.31 25.88
N LYS A 249 -17.08 8.97 26.70
CA LYS A 249 -17.28 8.51 28.09
C LYS A 249 -17.55 9.65 29.10
N LYS A 250 -17.38 10.92 28.71
CA LYS A 250 -17.60 12.07 29.60
C LYS A 250 -19.04 12.59 29.64
N ASN A 251 -19.90 12.13 28.73
CA ASN A 251 -21.35 12.36 28.78
C ASN A 251 -22.07 11.01 28.73
N PRO A 252 -22.38 10.38 29.87
CA PRO A 252 -23.40 9.34 29.88
C PRO A 252 -24.74 9.97 29.41
N PRO A 253 -25.57 9.24 28.63
CA PRO A 253 -26.95 9.65 28.44
C PRO A 253 -27.67 9.58 29.78
N ASP A 254 -28.35 10.67 30.13
CA ASP A 254 -29.38 10.70 31.18
C ASP A 254 -30.50 9.68 30.90
#